data_AF-A0A5C5BEV8-F1
#
_entry.id   AF-A0A5C5BEV8-F1
#
_cell.length_a   1.000
_cell.length_b   1.000
_cell.length_c   1.000
_cell.angle_alpha   90.00
_cell.angle_beta   90.00
_cell.angle_gamma   90.00
#
_symmetry.space_group_name_H-M   'P 1'
#
loop_
_entity.id
_entity.type
_entity.pdbx_description
1 polymer ?
#
loop_
_entity_poly.entity_id
_entity_poly.type
_entity_poly.pdbx_seq_one_letter_code
_entity_poly.pdbx_strand_id
1 'polypeptide(L)'
;MTGWIEKVTGPLEEKKRYRQHRARLRALPEPYRTAQEGVERYLMHAGGMVGGDSLVRMLDDLDEIFAGAVADRTPVRALVGEDPVAFVEDFLSGYAEGQWVAKERRRLVETIDRAAQADPSVPDGEAPDGEAPDGERPTSGGGAS
;
A
#
# COMPACT_ATOMS: atom_id res chain seq x y z
N MET A 1 23.00 -14.68 14.09
CA MET A 1 23.15 -15.14 12.69
C MET A 1 21.85 -15.83 12.25
N THR A 2 20.83 -15.08 11.84
CA THR A 2 19.48 -15.63 11.53
C THR A 2 18.79 -14.96 10.34
N GLY A 3 19.36 -13.93 9.72
CA GLY A 3 18.70 -13.16 8.66
C GLY A 3 18.78 -13.72 7.23
N TRP A 4 19.40 -14.89 7.02
CA TRP A 4 19.58 -15.46 5.67
C TRP A 4 18.65 -16.64 5.39
N ILE A 5 18.23 -17.40 6.40
CA ILE A 5 17.32 -18.54 6.23
C ILE A 5 15.90 -18.04 5.96
N GLU A 6 15.40 -17.04 6.69
CA GLU A 6 14.09 -16.41 6.42
C GLU A 6 13.99 -15.81 5.02
N LYS A 7 15.08 -15.19 4.52
CA LYS A 7 15.16 -14.62 3.17
C LYS A 7 15.13 -15.66 2.05
N VAL A 8 15.45 -16.93 2.33
CA VAL A 8 15.50 -18.00 1.32
C VAL A 8 14.28 -18.92 1.42
N THR A 9 13.72 -19.12 2.62
CA THR A 9 12.48 -19.90 2.80
C THR A 9 11.23 -19.15 2.32
N GLY A 10 11.17 -17.82 2.45
CA GLY A 10 10.06 -17.02 1.91
C GLY A 10 9.85 -17.23 0.41
N PRO A 11 10.86 -16.95 -0.44
CA PRO A 11 10.74 -17.10 -1.90
C PRO A 11 10.46 -18.53 -2.36
N LEU A 12 10.98 -19.54 -1.65
CA LEU A 12 10.76 -20.96 -2.00
C LEU A 12 9.35 -21.42 -1.63
N GLU A 13 8.84 -21.04 -0.46
CA GLU A 13 7.47 -21.35 -0.05
C GLU A 13 6.45 -20.55 -0.86
N GLU A 14 6.68 -19.28 -1.16
CA GLU A 14 5.87 -18.48 -2.09
C GLU A 14 5.76 -19.17 -3.46
N LYS A 15 6.90 -19.60 -4.03
CA LYS A 15 6.94 -20.31 -5.32
C LYS A 15 6.24 -21.67 -5.26
N LYS A 16 6.26 -22.36 -4.12
CA LYS A 16 5.54 -23.62 -3.91
C LYS A 16 4.03 -23.37 -3.83
N ARG A 17 3.59 -22.39 -3.05
CA ARG A 17 2.18 -22.00 -2.93
C ARG A 17 1.61 -21.52 -4.25
N TYR A 18 2.35 -20.70 -4.99
CA TYR A 18 1.95 -20.29 -6.34
C TYR A 18 1.78 -21.49 -7.29
N ARG A 19 2.69 -22.49 -7.24
CA ARG A 19 2.54 -23.72 -8.03
C ARG A 19 1.30 -24.53 -7.64
N GLN A 20 0.99 -24.61 -6.34
CA GLN A 20 -0.20 -25.30 -5.83
C GLN A 20 -1.47 -24.59 -6.29
N HIS A 21 -1.54 -23.27 -6.14
CA HIS A 21 -2.61 -22.43 -6.66
C HIS A 21 -2.85 -22.67 -8.16
N ARG A 22 -1.80 -22.60 -8.99
CA ARG A 22 -1.92 -22.90 -10.43
C ARG A 22 -2.38 -24.34 -10.73
N ALA A 23 -2.09 -25.30 -9.86
CA ALA A 23 -2.58 -26.66 -10.00
C ALA A 23 -4.07 -26.77 -9.65
N ARG A 24 -4.51 -26.12 -8.55
CA ARG A 24 -5.92 -26.06 -8.14
C ARG A 24 -6.78 -25.39 -9.22
N LEU A 25 -6.35 -24.24 -9.72
CA LEU A 25 -7.03 -23.53 -10.81
C LEU A 25 -7.20 -24.41 -12.06
N ARG A 26 -6.15 -25.15 -12.47
CA ARG A 26 -6.24 -26.06 -13.63
C ARG A 26 -7.18 -27.23 -13.44
N ALA A 27 -7.42 -27.66 -12.19
CA ALA A 27 -8.30 -28.77 -11.87
C ALA A 27 -9.79 -28.38 -11.85
N LEU A 28 -10.10 -27.07 -11.83
CA LEU A 28 -11.49 -26.59 -11.86
C LEU A 28 -12.19 -26.91 -13.19
N PRO A 29 -13.50 -27.19 -13.17
CA PRO A 29 -14.30 -27.22 -14.39
C PRO A 29 -14.22 -25.88 -15.14
N GLU A 30 -14.27 -25.94 -16.46
CA GLU A 30 -14.03 -24.81 -17.38
C GLU A 30 -14.72 -23.49 -16.99
N PRO A 31 -16.02 -23.43 -16.65
CA PRO A 31 -16.65 -22.15 -16.31
C PRO A 31 -16.10 -21.52 -15.02
N TYR A 32 -15.78 -22.33 -14.01
CA TYR A 32 -15.20 -21.85 -12.75
C TYR A 32 -13.76 -21.41 -12.93
N ARG A 33 -12.99 -22.17 -13.73
CA ARG A 33 -11.61 -21.81 -14.07
C ARG A 33 -11.55 -20.47 -14.80
N THR A 34 -12.38 -20.27 -15.82
CA THR A 34 -12.44 -19.03 -16.61
C THR A 34 -12.83 -17.84 -15.72
N ALA A 35 -13.77 -18.02 -14.80
CA ALA A 35 -14.17 -16.99 -13.86
C ALA A 35 -13.05 -16.64 -12.87
N GLN A 36 -12.43 -17.63 -12.23
CA GLN A 36 -11.33 -17.42 -11.30
C GLN A 36 -10.13 -16.75 -11.99
N GLU A 37 -9.78 -17.14 -13.23
CA GLU A 37 -8.73 -16.48 -14.03
C GLU A 37 -9.04 -15.00 -14.30
N GLY A 38 -10.32 -14.66 -14.51
CA GLY A 38 -10.77 -13.28 -14.68
C GLY A 38 -10.60 -12.47 -13.39
N VAL A 39 -10.99 -13.04 -12.25
CA VAL A 39 -10.84 -12.44 -10.92
C VAL A 39 -9.36 -12.27 -10.58
N GLU A 40 -8.53 -13.30 -10.73
CA GLU A 40 -7.09 -13.25 -10.52
C GLU A 40 -6.45 -12.13 -11.36
N ARG A 41 -6.81 -12.01 -12.64
CA ARG A 41 -6.29 -10.95 -13.51
C ARG A 41 -6.67 -9.57 -13.00
N TYR A 42 -7.93 -9.36 -12.62
CA TYR A 42 -8.37 -8.09 -12.06
C TYR A 42 -7.61 -7.77 -10.77
N LEU A 43 -7.48 -8.73 -9.85
CA LEU A 43 -6.74 -8.58 -8.60
C LEU A 43 -5.26 -8.28 -8.83
N MET A 44 -4.62 -8.84 -9.86
CA MET A 44 -3.22 -8.50 -10.18
C MET A 44 -3.06 -7.07 -10.71
N HIS A 45 -4.09 -6.51 -11.36
CA HIS A 45 -4.09 -5.13 -11.86
C HIS A 45 -4.51 -4.12 -10.77
N ALA A 46 -5.57 -4.41 -10.03
CA ALA A 46 -6.12 -3.56 -8.97
C ALA A 46 -5.33 -3.67 -7.65
N GLY A 47 -4.83 -4.87 -7.34
CA GLY A 47 -4.14 -5.22 -6.10
C GLY A 47 -2.65 -4.95 -6.11
N GLY A 48 -2.12 -4.12 -7.03
CA GLY A 48 -0.72 -3.66 -7.04
C GLY A 48 -0.26 -2.95 -5.75
N MET A 49 -1.17 -2.75 -4.79
CA MET A 49 -0.95 -2.15 -3.47
C MET A 49 -0.91 -3.18 -2.33
N VAL A 50 -1.18 -4.47 -2.58
CA VAL A 50 -1.20 -5.55 -1.57
C VAL A 50 0.21 -6.16 -1.41
N GLY A 51 0.68 -6.34 -0.17
CA GLY A 51 1.98 -6.96 0.11
C GLY A 51 2.03 -8.45 -0.26
N GLY A 52 3.21 -8.97 -0.63
CA GLY A 52 3.39 -10.35 -1.13
C GLY A 52 2.75 -11.44 -0.27
N ASP A 53 2.93 -11.41 1.06
CA ASP A 53 2.30 -12.37 1.98
C ASP A 53 0.77 -12.28 2.01
N SER A 54 0.20 -11.10 1.79
CA SER A 54 -1.26 -10.91 1.72
C SER A 54 -1.81 -11.32 0.37
N LEU A 55 -1.04 -11.14 -0.70
CA LEU A 55 -1.39 -11.64 -2.02
C LEU A 55 -1.51 -13.16 -2.02
N VAL A 56 -0.57 -13.87 -1.40
CA VAL A 56 -0.63 -15.34 -1.32
C VAL A 56 -1.84 -15.82 -0.53
N ARG A 57 -2.13 -15.23 0.64
CA ARG A 57 -3.34 -15.56 1.41
C ARG A 57 -4.62 -15.27 0.63
N MET A 58 -4.70 -14.11 -0.01
CA MET A 58 -5.84 -13.74 -0.83
C MET A 58 -6.09 -14.75 -1.97
N LEU A 59 -5.04 -15.26 -2.61
CA LEU A 59 -5.16 -16.29 -3.64
C LEU A 59 -5.57 -17.66 -3.07
N ASP A 60 -5.10 -18.01 -1.87
CA ASP A 60 -5.51 -19.24 -1.18
C ASP A 60 -7.01 -19.19 -0.82
N ASP A 61 -7.49 -18.08 -0.27
CA ASP A 61 -8.91 -17.90 0.09
C ASP A 61 -9.80 -17.84 -1.16
N LEU A 62 -9.30 -17.27 -2.26
CA LEU A 62 -9.98 -17.31 -3.56
C LEU A 62 -10.13 -18.76 -4.08
N ASP A 63 -9.07 -19.57 -3.98
CA ASP A 63 -9.14 -21.00 -4.33
C ASP A 63 -10.20 -21.74 -3.51
N GLU A 64 -10.32 -21.42 -2.22
CA GLU A 64 -11.32 -22.03 -1.31
C GLU A 64 -12.75 -21.66 -1.69
N ILE A 65 -13.01 -20.39 -2.02
CA ILE A 65 -14.33 -19.91 -2.48
C ILE A 65 -14.78 -20.68 -3.73
N PHE A 66 -13.91 -20.79 -4.73
CA PHE A 66 -14.24 -21.47 -5.99
C PHE A 66 -14.34 -22.99 -5.83
N ALA A 67 -13.51 -23.59 -4.98
CA ALA A 67 -13.61 -25.02 -4.67
C ALA A 67 -14.94 -25.37 -3.99
N GLY A 68 -15.40 -24.54 -3.04
CA GLY A 68 -16.70 -24.68 -2.41
C GLY A 68 -17.84 -24.57 -3.43
N ALA A 69 -17.79 -23.57 -4.30
CA ALA A 69 -18.78 -23.39 -5.36
C ALA A 69 -18.87 -24.59 -6.32
N VAL A 70 -17.74 -25.22 -6.65
CA VAL A 70 -17.72 -26.46 -7.45
C VAL A 70 -18.37 -27.61 -6.69
N ALA A 71 -18.06 -27.80 -5.41
CA ALA A 71 -18.62 -28.86 -4.59
C ALA A 71 -20.15 -28.75 -4.47
N ASP A 72 -20.65 -27.52 -4.31
CA ASP A 72 -22.07 -27.21 -4.21
C ASP A 72 -22.78 -27.11 -5.56
N ARG A 73 -22.02 -27.17 -6.66
CA ARG A 73 -22.50 -26.92 -8.05
C ARG A 73 -23.16 -25.56 -8.20
N THR A 74 -22.68 -24.56 -7.48
CA THR A 74 -23.16 -23.18 -7.52
C THR A 74 -22.84 -22.55 -8.87
N PRO A 75 -23.86 -22.12 -9.66
CA PRO A 75 -23.60 -21.44 -10.93
C PRO A 75 -22.68 -20.24 -10.74
N VAL A 76 -21.74 -20.01 -11.67
CA VAL A 76 -20.76 -18.91 -11.56
C VAL A 76 -21.45 -17.56 -11.29
N ARG A 77 -22.59 -17.28 -11.93
CA ARG A 77 -23.35 -16.05 -11.69
C ARG A 77 -24.01 -15.96 -10.32
N ALA A 78 -24.36 -17.09 -9.71
CA ALA A 78 -24.81 -17.11 -8.33
C ALA A 78 -23.64 -16.92 -7.34
N LEU A 79 -22.42 -17.31 -7.72
CA LEU A 79 -21.21 -17.12 -6.92
C LEU A 79 -20.72 -15.67 -6.93
N VAL A 80 -20.51 -15.11 -8.13
CA VAL A 80 -19.90 -13.76 -8.29
C VAL A 80 -20.92 -12.63 -8.39
N GLY A 81 -22.21 -12.95 -8.38
CA GLY A 81 -23.30 -11.99 -8.52
C GLY A 81 -23.49 -11.43 -9.94
N GLU A 82 -24.44 -10.49 -10.05
CA GLU A 82 -24.72 -9.75 -11.29
C GLU A 82 -23.65 -8.71 -11.61
N ASP A 83 -23.00 -8.17 -10.58
CA ASP A 83 -21.84 -7.29 -10.68
C ASP A 83 -20.57 -7.99 -10.16
N PRO A 84 -19.78 -8.63 -11.04
CA PRO A 84 -18.55 -9.30 -10.66
C PRO A 84 -17.47 -8.33 -10.21
N VAL A 85 -17.53 -7.04 -10.60
CA VAL A 85 -16.55 -6.04 -10.15
C VAL A 85 -16.81 -5.72 -8.70
N ALA A 86 -18.06 -5.45 -8.32
CA ALA A 86 -18.44 -5.24 -6.93
C ALA A 86 -18.05 -6.43 -6.03
N PHE A 87 -18.24 -7.67 -6.51
CA PHE A 87 -17.76 -8.86 -5.80
C PHE A 87 -16.25 -8.84 -5.56
N VAL A 88 -15.44 -8.54 -6.58
CA VAL A 88 -13.98 -8.53 -6.46
C VAL A 88 -13.49 -7.36 -5.60
N GLU A 89 -14.13 -6.19 -5.68
CA GLU A 89 -13.80 -5.04 -4.83
C GLU A 89 -14.14 -5.28 -3.35
N ASP A 90 -15.29 -5.89 -3.06
CA ASP A 90 -15.66 -6.29 -1.71
C ASP A 90 -14.68 -7.32 -1.15
N PHE A 91 -14.36 -8.34 -1.94
CA PHE A 91 -13.33 -9.33 -1.59
C PHE A 91 -11.97 -8.68 -1.31
N LEU A 92 -11.52 -7.78 -2.19
CA LEU A 92 -10.24 -7.07 -2.05
C LEU A 92 -10.20 -6.16 -0.82
N SER A 93 -11.33 -5.55 -0.44
CA SER A 93 -11.41 -4.65 0.71
C SER A 93 -11.00 -5.34 2.02
N GLY A 94 -11.33 -6.63 2.16
CA GLY A 94 -10.92 -7.47 3.31
C GLY A 94 -9.41 -7.64 3.47
N TYR A 95 -8.63 -7.38 2.41
CA TYR A 95 -7.17 -7.46 2.40
C TYR A 95 -6.47 -6.09 2.32
N ALA A 96 -7.16 -5.06 1.81
CA ALA A 96 -6.60 -3.73 1.57
C ALA A 96 -6.26 -2.98 2.87
N GLU A 97 -7.00 -3.20 3.94
CA GLU A 97 -6.80 -2.46 5.21
C GLU A 97 -5.62 -2.97 6.05
N GLY A 98 -5.12 -4.19 5.79
CA GLY A 98 -4.23 -4.87 6.74
C GLY A 98 -2.73 -4.56 6.60
N GLN A 99 -2.19 -4.46 5.38
CA GLN A 99 -0.73 -4.42 5.18
C GLN A 99 -0.19 -3.12 4.57
N TRP A 100 -0.87 -2.52 3.59
CA TRP A 100 -0.45 -1.23 3.04
C TRP A 100 -0.70 -0.10 4.05
N VAL A 101 -1.90 -0.05 4.64
CA VAL A 101 -2.23 0.94 5.67
C VAL A 101 -1.29 0.80 6.88
N ALA A 102 -0.98 -0.43 7.30
CA ALA A 102 -0.02 -0.64 8.40
C ALA A 102 1.40 -0.18 8.04
N LYS A 103 1.86 -0.44 6.80
CA LYS A 103 3.16 0.00 6.31
C LYS A 103 3.24 1.52 6.16
N GLU A 104 2.19 2.15 5.64
CA GLU A 104 2.12 3.60 5.46
C GLU A 104 1.95 4.33 6.80
N ARG A 105 1.16 3.77 7.74
CA ARG A 105 1.10 4.27 9.13
C ARG A 105 2.47 4.23 9.80
N ARG A 106 3.21 3.12 9.66
CA ARG A 106 4.57 3.03 10.19
C ARG A 106 5.51 4.04 9.52
N ARG A 107 5.45 4.18 8.20
CA ARG A 107 6.26 5.15 7.46
C ARG A 107 5.97 6.60 7.88
N LEU A 108 4.69 6.92 8.11
CA LEU A 108 4.27 8.22 8.61
C LEU A 108 4.80 8.46 10.03
N VAL A 109 4.63 7.50 10.95
CA VAL A 109 5.17 7.58 12.32
C VAL A 109 6.68 7.78 12.30
N GLU A 110 7.43 6.96 11.56
CA GLU A 110 8.89 7.10 11.42
C GLU A 110 9.32 8.45 10.84
N THR A 111 8.51 9.03 9.94
CA THR A 111 8.79 10.34 9.34
C THR A 111 8.56 11.47 10.34
N ILE A 112 7.47 11.42 11.11
CA ILE A 112 7.17 12.40 12.15
C ILE A 112 8.15 12.29 13.31
N ASP A 113 8.49 11.09 13.76
CA ASP A 113 9.48 10.86 14.82
C ASP A 113 10.85 11.41 14.43
N ARG A 114 11.27 11.21 13.17
CA ARG A 114 12.52 11.78 12.65
C ARG A 114 12.48 13.32 12.62
N ALA A 115 11.34 13.89 12.22
CA ALA A 115 11.16 15.34 12.19
C ALA A 115 11.12 15.96 13.59
N ALA A 116 10.53 15.26 14.58
CA ALA A 116 10.45 15.71 15.97
C ALA A 116 11.79 15.62 16.71
N GLN A 117 12.69 14.73 16.27
CA GLN A 117 14.06 14.62 16.77
C GLN A 117 15.04 15.57 16.08
N ALA A 118 14.66 16.16 14.95
CA ALA A 118 15.41 17.24 14.34
C ALA A 118 15.16 18.51 15.16
N ASP A 119 16.21 19.01 15.81
CA ASP A 119 16.15 20.23 16.60
C ASP A 119 15.68 21.39 15.69
N PRO A 120 14.60 22.11 16.00
CA PRO A 120 14.17 23.28 15.26
C PRO A 120 15.07 24.47 15.60
N SER A 121 16.39 24.30 15.44
CA SER A 121 17.30 25.43 15.37
C SER A 121 16.97 26.15 14.06
N VAL A 122 16.19 27.23 14.19
CA VAL A 122 16.17 28.31 13.20
C VAL A 122 17.64 28.55 12.81
N PRO A 123 18.02 28.46 11.52
CA PRO A 123 19.39 28.81 11.15
C PRO A 123 19.58 30.26 11.61
N ASP A 124 20.59 30.48 12.45
CA ASP A 124 21.05 31.82 12.82
C ASP A 124 21.38 32.56 11.53
N GLY A 125 20.40 33.29 11.03
CA GLY A 125 20.58 34.33 10.03
C GLY A 125 21.35 35.43 10.73
N GLU A 126 22.66 35.28 10.73
CA GLU A 126 23.63 36.33 10.98
C GLU A 126 23.17 37.56 10.19
N ALA A 127 22.62 38.54 10.91
CA ALA A 127 22.40 39.85 10.36
C ALA A 127 23.80 40.38 9.96
N PRO A 128 24.02 40.82 8.71
CA PRO A 128 25.31 41.40 8.38
C PRO A 128 25.50 42.64 9.25
N ASP A 129 26.61 42.65 9.99
CA ASP A 129 27.17 43.83 10.65
C ASP A 129 27.47 44.89 9.58
N GLY A 130 26.43 45.67 9.25
CA GLY A 130 26.47 46.80 8.35
C GLY A 130 26.56 48.08 9.16
N GLU A 131 27.77 48.42 9.56
CA GLU A 131 28.11 49.77 10.00
C GLU A 131 27.74 50.76 8.89
N ALA A 132 26.79 51.66 9.15
CA ALA A 132 26.54 52.83 8.33
C ALA A 132 27.11 54.05 9.07
N PRO A 133 27.89 54.91 8.37
CA PRO A 133 28.68 55.95 9.00
C PRO A 133 27.83 57.07 9.60
N ASP A 134 28.40 57.65 10.65
CA ASP A 134 28.00 58.89 11.32
C ASP A 134 27.49 59.96 10.33
N GLY A 135 26.27 60.39 10.57
CA GLY A 135 25.69 61.60 9.99
C GLY A 135 24.89 62.31 11.07
N GLU A 136 25.54 63.26 11.74
CA GLU A 136 24.95 64.16 12.72
C GLU A 136 23.65 64.81 12.22
N ARG A 137 22.67 64.90 13.13
CA ARG A 137 21.39 65.61 13.00
C ARG A 137 21.60 67.15 13.09
N PRO A 138 20.55 67.96 13.40
CA PRO A 138 19.55 68.54 12.51
C PRO A 138 19.57 70.08 12.61
N THR A 139 18.90 70.83 11.71
CA THR A 139 18.44 72.18 12.10
C THR A 139 17.07 72.51 11.49
N SER A 140 16.18 72.97 12.39
CA SER A 140 15.06 73.94 12.26
C SER A 140 14.43 74.13 10.87
N GLY A 141 13.12 74.05 10.69
CA GLY A 141 12.08 74.64 11.52
C GLY A 141 11.47 75.87 10.81
N GLY A 142 10.14 75.93 10.75
CA GLY A 142 9.40 77.18 10.54
C GLY A 142 8.82 77.44 9.15
N GLY A 143 7.51 77.16 9.01
CA GLY A 143 6.45 78.03 8.45
C GLY A 143 6.64 78.78 7.12
N ALA A 144 5.64 78.70 6.26
CA ALA A 144 4.69 79.80 6.05
C ALA A 144 3.69 79.47 4.93
N SER A 145 2.41 79.79 5.23
CA SER A 145 1.29 80.23 4.38
C SER A 145 0.78 79.36 3.24
#